data_AF-Q9JIJ7-F1
#
_entry.id   AF-Q9JIJ7-F1
#
_cell.length_a   1.000
_cell.length_b   1.000
_cell.length_c   1.000
_cell.angle_alpha   90.00
_cell.angle_beta   90.00
_cell.angle_gamma   90.00
#
_symmetry.space_group_name_H-M   'P 1'
#
loop_
_entity.id
_entity.type
_entity.pdbx_description
1 polymer ?
#
loop_
_entity_poly.entity_id
_entity_poly.type
_entity_poly.pdbx_seq_one_letter_code
_entity_poly.pdbx_strand_id
1 'polypeptide(L)'
;KKSHNKQFDNYGEEFTMHDTIGCYLDIDKGHVKFSKNGKDLGLAFEIPAHIKNQALFPACVLKNAELKFNFGEEEFKFPPKDGFVALSKAPDSYVVKSQHTGNAQVSQTKFLPNAPKALIVEPSRELAEQTLNNVKQFKKYIDNPKLRELLIIGGVAARDQLSVLD
;
A
#
# COMPACT_ATOMS: atom_id res chain seq x y z
N LYS A 1 -3.39 0.60 -20.19
CA LYS A 1 -4.73 1.24 -20.09
C LYS A 1 -4.71 2.29 -18.99
N LYS A 2 -5.51 3.34 -19.11
CA LYS A 2 -5.75 4.34 -18.06
C LYS A 2 -7.20 4.25 -17.58
N SER A 3 -7.47 4.51 -16.31
CA SER A 3 -8.83 4.43 -15.78
C SER A 3 -9.22 5.65 -14.95
N HIS A 4 -10.41 6.18 -15.23
CA HIS A 4 -11.04 7.27 -14.49
C HIS A 4 -12.56 7.17 -14.63
N ASN A 5 -13.32 7.45 -13.57
CA ASN A 5 -14.79 7.43 -13.57
C ASN A 5 -15.40 6.14 -14.16
N LYS A 6 -14.89 4.97 -13.72
CA LYS A 6 -15.29 3.63 -14.18
C LYS A 6 -15.03 3.34 -15.67
N GLN A 7 -14.33 4.23 -16.38
CA GLN A 7 -13.91 4.02 -17.76
C GLN A 7 -12.48 3.48 -17.81
N PHE A 8 -12.18 2.69 -18.86
CA PHE A 8 -10.87 2.08 -19.09
C PHE A 8 -10.45 2.29 -20.54
N ASP A 9 -9.59 3.28 -20.77
CA ASP A 9 -9.13 3.64 -22.10
C ASP A 9 -7.76 3.05 -22.42
N ASN A 10 -7.48 2.82 -23.70
CA ASN A 10 -6.14 2.44 -24.15
C ASN A 10 -5.16 3.58 -23.87
N TYR A 11 -4.05 3.25 -23.23
CA TYR A 11 -3.00 4.19 -22.85
C TYR A 11 -1.73 3.43 -22.52
N GLY A 12 -0.60 3.97 -22.98
CA GLY A 12 0.72 3.44 -22.75
C GLY A 12 0.90 2.01 -23.26
N GLU A 13 1.68 1.25 -22.52
CA GLU A 13 2.04 -0.13 -22.83
C GLU A 13 1.66 -1.05 -21.66
N GLU A 14 1.57 -2.36 -21.92
CA GLU A 14 1.49 -3.36 -20.86
C GLU A 14 2.77 -3.37 -20.03
N PHE A 15 2.67 -3.67 -18.74
CA PHE A 15 3.81 -3.79 -17.84
C PHE A 15 3.63 -4.98 -16.91
N THR A 16 4.73 -5.54 -16.43
CA THR A 16 4.75 -6.74 -15.61
C THR A 16 5.90 -6.72 -14.61
N MET A 17 6.20 -7.87 -14.00
CA MET A 17 7.34 -8.07 -13.12
C MET A 17 8.63 -7.52 -13.74
N HIS A 18 9.45 -6.87 -12.91
CA HIS A 18 10.70 -6.16 -13.24
C HIS A 18 10.55 -4.82 -13.98
N ASP A 19 9.36 -4.44 -14.45
CA ASP A 19 9.16 -3.10 -14.97
C ASP A 19 9.16 -2.06 -13.83
N THR A 20 9.64 -0.85 -14.14
CA THR A 20 9.59 0.31 -13.25
C THR A 20 8.72 1.38 -13.89
N ILE A 21 7.66 1.77 -13.19
CA ILE A 21 6.74 2.81 -13.64
C ILE A 21 7.07 4.13 -12.95
N GLY A 22 7.39 5.16 -13.74
CA GLY A 22 7.50 6.54 -13.26
C GLY A 22 6.13 7.20 -13.28
N CYS A 23 5.76 7.86 -12.19
CA CYS A 23 4.50 8.61 -12.08
C CYS A 23 4.83 10.10 -11.97
N TYR A 24 4.33 10.91 -12.91
CA TYR A 24 4.60 12.34 -12.97
C TYR A 24 3.31 13.13 -12.76
N LEU A 25 3.40 14.15 -11.92
CA LEU A 25 2.29 15.02 -11.56
C LEU A 25 2.77 16.47 -11.60
N ASP A 26 2.23 17.25 -12.53
CA ASP A 26 2.42 18.69 -12.64
C ASP A 26 1.13 19.35 -12.15
N ILE A 27 1.13 19.86 -10.92
CA ILE A 27 -0.04 20.49 -10.31
C ILE A 27 -0.36 21.83 -10.98
N ASP A 28 0.65 22.59 -11.39
CA ASP A 28 0.49 23.93 -11.95
C ASP A 28 -0.19 23.88 -13.32
N LYS A 29 0.23 22.95 -14.19
CA LYS A 29 -0.43 22.70 -15.48
C LYS A 29 -1.63 21.77 -15.36
N GLY A 30 -1.73 21.03 -14.25
CA GLY A 30 -2.75 20.03 -14.04
C GLY A 30 -2.57 18.81 -14.95
N HIS A 31 -1.34 18.32 -15.13
CA HIS A 31 -1.04 17.18 -15.99
C HIS A 31 -0.57 15.96 -15.20
N VAL A 32 -1.07 14.78 -15.59
CA VAL A 32 -0.62 13.49 -15.09
C VAL A 32 -0.10 12.66 -16.26
N LYS A 33 1.14 12.19 -16.18
CA LYS A 33 1.76 11.31 -17.18
C LYS A 33 2.56 10.20 -16.51
N PHE A 34 2.85 9.14 -17.26
CA PHE A 34 3.61 7.98 -16.78
C PHE A 34 4.79 7.66 -17.69
N SER A 35 5.80 7.00 -17.15
CA SER A 35 6.87 6.39 -17.93
C SER A 35 6.99 4.91 -17.60
N LYS A 36 7.42 4.10 -18.57
CA LYS A 36 7.80 2.70 -18.37
C LYS A 36 9.29 2.57 -18.63
N ASN A 37 10.06 2.16 -17.63
CA ASN A 37 11.51 1.99 -17.74
C ASN A 37 12.21 3.23 -18.32
N GLY A 38 11.77 4.43 -17.91
CA GLY A 38 12.29 5.71 -18.38
C GLY A 38 11.78 6.21 -19.74
N LYS A 39 10.96 5.41 -20.46
CA LYS A 39 10.27 5.81 -21.69
C LYS A 39 8.96 6.53 -21.35
N ASP A 40 8.83 7.79 -21.78
CA ASP A 40 7.60 8.58 -21.61
C ASP A 40 6.44 7.94 -22.40
N LEU A 41 5.30 7.72 -21.73
CA LEU A 41 4.09 7.14 -22.32
C LEU A 41 3.07 8.22 -22.76
N GLY A 42 3.43 9.49 -22.60
CA GLY A 42 2.60 10.63 -22.95
C GLY A 42 1.58 11.01 -21.88
N LEU A 43 0.84 12.09 -22.12
CA LEU A 43 -0.16 12.62 -21.20
C LEU A 43 -1.29 11.60 -20.96
N ALA A 44 -1.52 11.24 -19.70
CA ALA A 44 -2.59 10.33 -19.31
C ALA A 44 -3.87 11.08 -18.97
N PHE A 45 -3.77 12.09 -18.12
CA PHE A 45 -4.92 12.85 -17.62
C PHE A 45 -4.61 14.34 -17.47
N GLU A 46 -5.65 15.14 -17.62
CA GLU A 46 -5.69 16.52 -17.17
C GLU A 46 -6.54 16.60 -15.89
N ILE A 47 -6.08 17.37 -14.91
CA ILE A 47 -6.76 17.55 -13.62
C ILE A 47 -8.03 18.39 -13.87
N PRO A 48 -9.23 17.82 -13.67
CA PRO A 48 -10.47 18.54 -13.93
C PRO A 48 -10.67 19.68 -12.91
N ALA A 49 -11.36 20.74 -13.35
CA ALA A 49 -11.53 21.96 -12.58
C ALA A 49 -12.09 21.73 -11.16
N HIS A 50 -12.97 20.73 -10.98
CA HIS A 50 -13.63 20.47 -9.70
C HIS A 50 -12.71 19.88 -8.62
N ILE A 51 -11.55 19.31 -8.99
CA ILE A 51 -10.53 18.87 -8.03
C ILE A 51 -9.29 19.75 -8.03
N LYS A 52 -9.29 20.85 -8.80
CA LYS A 52 -8.22 21.85 -8.68
C LYS A 52 -8.19 22.37 -7.23
N ASN A 53 -6.98 22.56 -6.71
CA ASN A 53 -6.70 22.95 -5.32
C ASN A 53 -6.99 21.87 -4.27
N GLN A 54 -7.27 20.63 -4.66
CA GLN A 54 -7.30 19.51 -3.73
C GLN A 54 -5.96 18.78 -3.72
N ALA A 55 -5.51 18.34 -2.55
CA ALA A 55 -4.29 17.55 -2.42
C ALA A 55 -4.48 16.18 -3.08
N LEU A 56 -3.49 15.76 -3.86
CA LEU A 56 -3.44 14.43 -4.48
C LEU A 56 -2.43 13.55 -3.74
N PHE A 57 -2.83 12.31 -3.47
CA PHE A 57 -1.99 11.34 -2.77
C PHE A 57 -1.60 10.21 -3.73
N PRO A 58 -0.34 9.72 -3.70
CA PRO A 58 0.02 8.48 -4.38
C PRO A 58 -0.88 7.33 -3.90
N ALA A 59 -1.41 6.55 -4.84
CA ALA A 59 -2.31 5.45 -4.54
C ALA A 59 -2.05 4.26 -5.48
N CYS A 60 -2.29 3.05 -4.98
CA CYS A 60 -2.37 1.85 -5.80
C CYS A 60 -3.50 0.94 -5.31
N VAL A 61 -3.97 0.09 -6.22
CA VAL A 61 -4.85 -1.03 -5.92
C VAL A 61 -4.23 -2.30 -6.52
N LEU A 62 -4.23 -3.38 -5.74
CA LEU A 62 -3.57 -4.64 -6.10
C LEU A 62 -4.59 -5.78 -6.12
N LYS A 63 -4.37 -6.74 -7.02
CA LYS A 63 -5.07 -8.03 -7.03
C LYS A 63 -4.03 -9.13 -7.23
N ASN A 64 -3.72 -9.84 -6.15
CA ASN A 64 -2.70 -10.91 -6.14
C ASN A 64 -1.35 -10.45 -6.74
N ALA A 65 -0.86 -9.29 -6.32
CA ALA A 65 0.34 -8.66 -6.83
C ALA A 65 1.10 -7.96 -5.71
N GLU A 66 2.38 -7.67 -5.94
CA GLU A 66 3.26 -6.92 -5.03
C GLU A 66 3.88 -5.73 -5.77
N LEU A 67 4.04 -4.59 -5.08
CA LEU A 67 4.73 -3.41 -5.57
C LEU A 67 5.64 -2.83 -4.48
N LYS A 68 6.78 -2.27 -4.89
CA LYS A 68 7.64 -1.43 -4.05
C LYS A 68 7.59 0.02 -4.54
N PHE A 69 7.22 0.94 -3.65
CA PHE A 69 7.29 2.37 -3.93
C PHE A 69 8.68 2.93 -3.62
N ASN A 70 9.11 3.89 -4.44
CA ASN A 70 10.21 4.78 -4.12
C ASN A 70 9.72 6.21 -4.34
N PHE A 71 9.67 7.02 -3.27
CA PHE A 71 9.28 8.44 -3.36
C PHE A 71 10.49 9.39 -3.47
N GLY A 72 11.71 8.84 -3.50
CA GLY A 72 12.97 9.58 -3.62
C GLY A 72 13.95 9.43 -2.45
N GLU A 73 13.65 8.57 -1.47
CA GLU A 73 14.59 8.25 -0.38
C GLU A 73 15.68 7.27 -0.84
N GLU A 74 15.40 6.47 -1.87
CA GLU A 74 16.38 5.65 -2.58
C GLU A 74 16.64 6.25 -3.97
N GLU A 75 17.79 5.94 -4.58
CA GLU A 75 18.08 6.35 -5.95
C GLU A 75 17.05 5.77 -6.94
N PHE A 76 16.56 6.61 -7.87
CA PHE A 76 15.64 6.15 -8.91
C PHE A 76 16.39 5.36 -9.98
N LYS A 77 15.89 4.17 -10.32
CA LYS A 77 16.37 3.40 -11.48
C LYS A 77 16.31 4.20 -12.79
N PHE A 78 15.29 5.05 -12.92
CA PHE A 78 15.08 5.93 -14.07
C PHE A 78 14.78 7.34 -13.55
N PRO A 79 15.78 8.22 -13.43
CA PRO A 79 15.60 9.55 -12.86
C PRO A 79 14.56 10.39 -13.64
N PRO A 80 13.80 11.25 -12.95
CA PRO A 80 12.82 12.12 -13.61
C PRO A 80 13.50 13.13 -14.55
N LYS A 81 12.78 13.53 -15.60
CA LYS A 81 13.20 14.50 -16.63
C LYS A 81 12.35 15.77 -16.53
N ASP A 82 12.57 16.76 -17.40
CA ASP A 82 11.70 17.93 -17.60
C ASP A 82 11.45 18.80 -16.34
N GLY A 83 12.41 18.83 -15.41
CA GLY A 83 12.30 19.63 -14.18
C GLY A 83 11.45 19.00 -13.08
N PHE A 84 10.93 17.78 -13.27
CA PHE A 84 10.29 17.03 -12.19
C PHE A 84 11.34 16.57 -11.17
N VAL A 85 10.97 16.61 -9.90
CA VAL A 85 11.81 16.19 -8.77
C VAL A 85 11.13 15.07 -7.98
N ALA A 86 11.88 14.44 -7.08
CA ALA A 86 11.34 13.39 -6.24
C ALA A 86 10.26 13.92 -5.29
N LEU A 87 9.19 13.15 -5.09
CA LEU A 87 8.05 13.56 -4.26
C LEU A 87 8.46 13.84 -2.80
N SER A 88 9.37 13.04 -2.26
CA SER A 88 9.95 13.24 -0.92
C SER A 88 10.73 14.55 -0.74
N LYS A 89 11.11 15.20 -1.84
CA LYS A 89 11.83 16.49 -1.83
C LYS A 89 10.89 17.68 -2.07
N ALA A 90 9.59 17.45 -2.13
CA ALA A 90 8.61 18.53 -2.20
C ALA A 90 8.72 19.42 -0.93
N PRO A 91 8.70 20.75 -1.06
CA PRO A 91 8.69 21.65 0.09
C PRO A 91 7.48 21.40 0.99
N ASP A 92 7.66 21.52 2.31
CA ASP A 92 6.59 21.31 3.31
C ASP A 92 5.35 22.18 3.05
N SER A 93 5.53 23.39 2.48
CA SER A 93 4.44 24.29 2.10
C SER A 93 3.53 23.74 1.00
N TYR A 94 3.98 22.73 0.26
CA TYR A 94 3.25 22.09 -0.84
C TYR A 94 2.84 20.65 -0.51
N VAL A 95 2.93 20.25 0.75
CA VAL A 95 2.56 18.91 1.22
C VAL A 95 1.41 19.02 2.21
N VAL A 96 0.42 18.14 2.07
CA VAL A 96 -0.72 18.04 2.99
C VAL A 96 -0.67 16.68 3.66
N LYS A 97 -0.83 16.66 4.99
CA LYS A 97 -0.95 15.41 5.75
C LYS A 97 -2.29 14.75 5.45
N SER A 98 -2.28 13.42 5.32
CA SER A 98 -3.52 12.64 5.22
C SER A 98 -4.43 12.94 6.42
N GLN A 99 -5.73 13.07 6.18
CA GLN A 99 -6.74 13.15 7.24
C GLN A 99 -7.06 11.78 7.84
N HIS A 100 -6.71 10.70 7.13
CA HIS A 100 -6.86 9.32 7.60
C HIS A 100 -5.66 8.93 8.47
N THR A 101 -5.52 9.59 9.61
CA THR A 101 -4.55 9.20 10.63
C THR A 101 -5.24 8.33 11.68
N GLY A 102 -4.69 7.15 11.95
CA GLY A 102 -5.00 6.44 13.19
C GLY A 102 -4.29 7.11 14.37
N ASN A 103 -4.76 6.86 15.60
CA ASN A 103 -4.03 7.17 16.84
C ASN A 103 -2.80 6.27 17.02
N ALA A 104 -2.01 6.07 15.97
CA ALA A 104 -0.74 5.37 16.06
C ALA A 104 0.27 6.32 16.71
N GLN A 105 0.19 6.46 18.02
CA GLN A 105 1.39 6.71 18.81
C GLN A 105 2.29 5.51 18.53
N VAL A 106 3.34 5.70 17.73
CA VAL A 106 4.45 4.74 17.65
C VAL A 106 5.21 4.89 18.98
N SER A 107 4.58 4.47 20.08
CA SER A 107 5.33 4.03 21.24
C SER A 107 6.12 2.83 20.76
N GLN A 108 7.44 2.90 20.78
CA GLN A 108 8.29 1.74 20.59
C GLN A 108 7.73 0.61 21.46
N THR A 109 7.01 -0.35 20.87
CA THR A 109 6.48 -1.50 21.59
C THR A 109 7.69 -2.28 22.03
N LYS A 110 8.07 -2.14 23.31
CA LYS A 110 9.05 -3.02 23.94
C LYS A 110 8.60 -4.45 23.62
N PHE A 111 9.45 -5.22 22.95
CA PHE A 111 9.15 -6.61 22.64
C PHE A 111 9.05 -7.39 23.95
N LEU A 112 7.83 -7.49 24.48
CA LEU A 112 7.56 -8.28 25.66
C LEU A 112 7.68 -9.76 25.27
N PRO A 113 8.30 -10.60 26.12
CA PRO A 113 8.26 -12.04 25.93
C PRO A 113 6.80 -12.50 25.89
N ASN A 114 6.47 -13.36 24.92
CA ASN A 114 5.12 -13.89 24.67
C ASN A 114 4.05 -12.89 24.19
N ALA A 115 4.42 -11.67 23.79
CA ALA A 115 3.48 -10.79 23.10
C ALA A 115 3.18 -11.28 21.67
N PRO A 116 1.94 -11.09 21.17
CA PRO A 116 1.61 -11.43 19.79
C PRO A 116 2.52 -10.66 18.83
N LYS A 117 3.13 -11.40 17.89
CA LYS A 117 4.01 -10.81 16.86
C LYS A 117 3.25 -10.20 15.69
N ALA A 118 2.02 -10.66 15.47
CA ALA A 118 1.12 -10.18 14.43
C ALA A 118 -0.33 -10.30 14.91
N LEU A 119 -1.17 -9.34 14.51
CA LEU A 119 -2.62 -9.36 14.71
C LEU A 119 -3.26 -9.22 13.33
N ILE A 120 -4.14 -10.16 12.97
CA ILE A 120 -4.90 -10.12 11.73
C ILE A 120 -6.37 -9.92 12.10
N VAL A 121 -6.98 -8.87 11.59
CA VAL A 121 -8.37 -8.51 11.87
C VAL A 121 -9.18 -8.67 10.60
N GLU A 122 -10.18 -9.54 10.64
CA GLU A 122 -11.06 -9.83 9.51
C GLU A 122 -12.48 -9.30 9.77
N PRO A 123 -13.20 -8.86 8.74
CA PRO A 123 -14.50 -8.22 8.92
C PRO A 123 -15.64 -9.20 9.22
N SER A 124 -15.45 -10.50 8.98
CA SER A 124 -16.43 -11.55 9.30
C SER A 124 -15.77 -12.75 9.97
N ARG A 125 -16.60 -13.52 10.67
CA ARG A 125 -16.19 -14.77 11.33
C ARG A 125 -15.63 -15.77 10.31
N GLU A 126 -16.31 -15.93 9.19
CA GLU A 126 -15.97 -16.89 8.14
C GLU A 126 -14.62 -16.53 7.51
N LEU A 127 -14.35 -15.23 7.30
CA LEU A 127 -13.07 -14.76 6.80
C LEU A 127 -11.95 -14.99 7.82
N ALA A 128 -12.19 -14.73 9.10
CA ALA A 128 -11.23 -15.03 10.17
C ALA A 128 -10.87 -16.52 10.24
N GLU A 129 -11.87 -17.41 10.10
CA GLU A 129 -11.67 -18.86 10.07
C GLU A 129 -10.89 -19.30 8.83
N GLN A 130 -11.17 -18.75 7.65
CA GLN A 130 -10.41 -19.01 6.42
C GLN A 130 -8.95 -18.55 6.54
N THR A 131 -8.73 -17.34 7.07
CA THR A 131 -7.39 -16.81 7.31
C THR A 131 -6.62 -17.69 8.29
N LEU A 132 -7.24 -18.14 9.39
CA LEU A 132 -6.61 -19.10 10.32
C LEU A 132 -6.20 -20.39 9.61
N ASN A 133 -7.05 -20.94 8.75
CA ASN A 133 -6.74 -22.18 8.02
C ASN A 133 -5.50 -22.02 7.12
N ASN A 134 -5.36 -20.88 6.46
CA ASN A 134 -4.17 -20.57 5.68
C ASN A 134 -2.92 -20.48 6.57
N VAL A 135 -3.01 -19.79 7.72
CA VAL A 135 -1.91 -19.72 8.70
C VAL A 135 -1.51 -21.11 9.19
N LYS A 136 -2.47 -21.99 9.48
CA LYS A 136 -2.22 -23.39 9.88
C LYS A 136 -1.52 -24.20 8.80
N GLN A 137 -1.87 -24.01 7.53
CA GLN A 137 -1.20 -24.67 6.42
C GLN A 137 0.25 -24.21 6.29
N PHE A 138 0.48 -22.89 6.37
CA PHE A 138 1.81 -22.30 6.25
C PHE A 138 2.73 -22.67 7.42
N LYS A 139 2.18 -22.69 8.64
CA LYS A 139 2.88 -23.08 9.88
C LYS A 139 3.57 -24.44 9.77
N LYS A 140 3.06 -25.37 8.97
CA LYS A 140 3.67 -26.70 8.77
C LYS A 140 5.07 -26.66 8.16
N TYR A 141 5.42 -25.55 7.52
CA TYR A 141 6.70 -25.35 6.84
C TYR A 141 7.64 -24.39 7.59
N ILE A 142 7.27 -23.97 8.82
CA ILE A 142 8.08 -23.07 9.65
C ILE A 142 8.41 -23.74 10.97
N ASP A 143 9.65 -24.21 11.05
CA ASP A 143 10.17 -24.89 12.25
C ASP A 143 10.85 -23.92 13.22
N ASN A 144 11.38 -22.80 12.73
CA ASN A 144 12.03 -21.78 13.56
C ASN A 144 11.77 -20.35 13.05
N PRO A 145 11.01 -19.51 13.80
CA PRO A 145 10.38 -19.80 15.08
C PRO A 145 9.13 -20.68 14.91
N LYS A 146 8.89 -21.60 15.84
CA LYS A 146 7.65 -22.39 15.86
C LYS A 146 6.45 -21.46 16.05
N LEU A 147 5.58 -21.39 15.05
CA LEU A 147 4.43 -20.50 15.08
C LEU A 147 3.35 -21.00 16.05
N ARG A 148 2.75 -20.05 16.76
CA ARG A 148 1.55 -20.24 17.58
C ARG A 148 0.49 -19.29 17.07
N GLU A 149 -0.68 -19.83 16.81
CA GLU A 149 -1.84 -19.15 16.25
C GLU A 149 -3.02 -19.27 17.21
N LEU A 150 -3.81 -18.21 17.28
CA LEU A 150 -5.06 -18.18 18.01
C LEU A 150 -6.08 -17.43 17.16
N LEU A 151 -7.29 -17.98 17.08
CA LEU A 151 -8.45 -17.29 16.52
C LEU A 151 -9.36 -16.85 17.65
N ILE A 152 -9.72 -15.57 17.64
CA ILE A 152 -10.67 -14.98 18.57
C ILE A 152 -11.88 -14.52 17.75
N ILE A 153 -13.06 -15.06 18.08
CA ILE A 153 -14.32 -14.71 17.43
C ILE A 153 -15.25 -14.07 18.46
N GLY A 154 -15.98 -13.03 18.04
CA GLY A 154 -17.02 -12.40 18.85
C GLY A 154 -18.16 -13.37 19.19
N GLY A 155 -18.71 -13.25 20.41
CA GLY A 155 -19.79 -14.11 20.89
C GLY A 155 -19.33 -15.36 21.65
N VAL A 156 -18.03 -15.60 21.77
CA VAL A 156 -17.43 -16.61 22.66
C VAL A 156 -16.57 -15.89 23.70
N ALA A 157 -16.55 -16.38 24.94
CA ALA A 157 -15.74 -15.76 25.99
C ALA A 157 -14.24 -15.77 25.60
N ALA A 158 -13.57 -14.64 25.81
CA ALA A 158 -12.15 -14.53 25.45
C ALA A 158 -11.26 -15.47 26.26
N ARG A 159 -11.63 -15.74 27.53
CA ARG A 159 -10.89 -16.65 28.42
C ARG A 159 -10.81 -18.07 27.86
N ASP A 160 -11.93 -18.61 27.40
CA ASP A 160 -12.01 -19.98 26.87
C ASP A 160 -11.26 -20.14 25.55
N GLN A 161 -11.14 -19.05 24.79
CA GLN A 161 -10.37 -19.04 23.55
C GLN A 161 -8.86 -18.91 23.84
N LEU A 162 -8.48 -18.14 24.86
CA LEU A 162 -7.08 -17.93 25.24
C LEU A 162 -6.44 -19.17 25.87
N SER A 163 -7.20 -20.07 26.51
CA SER A 163 -6.65 -21.28 27.12
C SER A 163 -6.02 -22.26 26.12
N VAL A 164 -6.23 -22.08 24.81
CA VAL A 164 -5.54 -22.83 23.75
C VAL A 164 -4.05 -22.48 23.66
N LEU A 165 -3.66 -21.35 24.26
CA LEU A 165 -2.29 -20.86 24.33
C LEU A 165 -1.58 -21.21 25.65
N ASP A 166 -2.25 -21.85 26.61
CA ASP A 166 -1.60 -22.36 27.83
C ASP A 166 -0.95 -23.72 27.57
#